data_AF-A0A917BKE6-F1
#
_entry.id   AF-A0A917BKE6-F1
#
_cell.length_a   1.000
_cell.length_b   1.000
_cell.length_c   1.000
_cell.angle_alpha   90.00
_cell.angle_beta   90.00
_cell.angle_gamma   90.00
#
_symmetry.space_group_name_H-M   'P 1'
#
loop_
_entity.id
_entity.type
_entity.pdbx_description
1 polymer ?
#
loop_
_entity_poly.entity_id
_entity_poly.type
_entity_poly.pdbx_seq_one_letter_code
_entity_poly.pdbx_strand_id
1 'polypeptide(L)'
;MTDTVLPFNAHPDPWWRDCAERALVDLAVSGATFTIDALRQPPYCVWEPQHPSSWGALTQAMLKAKYIEPVGFTTSSRASRHGSVVRLWRGTVHVRLQEVA
;
A
#
# COMPACT_ATOMS: atom_id res chain seq x y z
N MET A 1 -16.85 -11.61 -36.66
CA MET A 1 -16.53 -10.66 -35.59
C MET A 1 -15.56 -11.36 -34.66
N THR A 2 -14.27 -11.12 -34.84
CA THR A 2 -13.22 -11.79 -34.07
C THR A 2 -12.73 -10.78 -33.05
N ASP A 3 -13.16 -10.96 -31.79
CA ASP A 3 -12.67 -10.21 -30.64
C ASP A 3 -11.17 -10.45 -30.48
N THR A 4 -10.37 -9.48 -30.93
CA THR A 4 -8.92 -9.51 -30.73
C THR A 4 -8.65 -8.94 -29.35
N VAL A 5 -8.57 -9.82 -28.36
CA VAL A 5 -8.09 -9.49 -27.02
C VAL A 5 -6.62 -9.07 -27.15
N LEU A 6 -6.35 -7.78 -26.95
CA LEU A 6 -4.99 -7.26 -26.92
C LEU A 6 -4.22 -7.88 -25.74
N PRO A 7 -2.91 -8.15 -25.89
CA PRO A 7 -2.11 -8.76 -24.84
C PRO A 7 -2.00 -7.81 -23.63
N PHE A 8 -2.47 -8.30 -22.49
CA PHE A 8 -2.29 -7.73 -21.15
C PHE A 8 -0.82 -7.86 -20.75
N ASN A 9 0.05 -6.90 -21.09
CA ASN A 9 1.38 -6.90 -20.50
C ASN A 9 2.08 -5.54 -20.40
N ALA A 10 2.71 -5.35 -19.23
CA ALA A 10 3.83 -4.45 -18.91
C ALA A 10 3.57 -2.99 -18.48
N HIS A 11 2.40 -2.65 -17.92
CA HIS A 11 2.27 -1.44 -17.10
C HIS A 11 2.02 -1.83 -15.63
N PRO A 12 2.70 -1.20 -14.64
CA PRO A 12 2.23 -1.28 -13.27
C PRO A 12 0.79 -0.75 -13.30
N ASP A 13 -0.17 -1.62 -13.03
CA ASP A 13 -1.61 -1.33 -13.10
C ASP A 13 -1.88 0.06 -12.49
N PRO A 14 -2.10 1.09 -13.34
CA PRO A 14 -2.14 2.47 -12.86
C PRO A 14 -3.30 2.67 -11.89
N TRP A 15 -4.37 1.90 -12.08
CA TRP A 15 -5.54 1.92 -11.21
C TRP A 15 -5.22 1.31 -9.85
N TRP A 16 -4.57 0.14 -9.83
CA TRP A 16 -4.10 -0.45 -8.57
C TRP A 16 -3.21 0.52 -7.79
N ARG A 17 -2.26 1.16 -8.49
CA ARG A 17 -1.31 2.09 -7.86
C ARG A 17 -2.02 3.29 -7.24
N ASP A 18 -2.92 3.93 -7.98
CA ASP A 18 -3.69 5.08 -7.48
C ASP A 18 -4.54 4.70 -6.26
N CYS A 19 -5.25 3.57 -6.29
CA CYS A 19 -6.01 3.08 -5.15
C CYS A 19 -5.11 2.80 -3.93
N ALA A 20 -3.96 2.15 -4.14
CA ALA A 20 -3.04 1.80 -3.07
C ALA A 20 -2.35 3.03 -2.46
N GLU A 21 -1.99 4.02 -3.27
CA GLU A 21 -1.40 5.27 -2.82
C GLU A 21 -2.40 6.07 -1.98
N ARG A 22 -3.65 6.22 -2.43
CA ARG A 22 -4.71 6.90 -1.65
C ARG A 22 -4.98 6.21 -0.31
N ALA A 23 -5.12 4.90 -0.30
CA ALA A 23 -5.33 4.14 0.93
C ALA A 23 -4.16 4.28 1.91
N LEU A 24 -2.92 4.30 1.40
CA LEU A 24 -1.73 4.48 2.24
C LEU A 24 -1.65 5.89 2.81
N VAL A 25 -1.98 6.92 2.01
CA VAL A 25 -2.04 8.31 2.49
C VAL A 25 -3.06 8.44 3.61
N ASP A 26 -4.28 7.93 3.43
CA ASP A 26 -5.32 7.98 4.47
C ASP A 26 -4.87 7.30 5.79
N LEU A 27 -4.24 6.13 5.69
CA LEU A 27 -3.63 5.46 6.84
C LEU A 27 -2.50 6.29 7.47
N ALA A 28 -1.67 6.95 6.67
CA ALA A 28 -0.59 7.80 7.16
C ALA A 28 -1.15 9.03 7.89
N VAL A 29 -2.17 9.69 7.34
CA VAL A 29 -2.86 10.84 7.93
C VAL A 29 -3.40 10.49 9.31
N SER A 30 -4.02 9.32 9.46
CA SER A 30 -4.59 8.84 10.72
C SER A 30 -3.60 8.86 11.88
N GLY A 31 -2.30 8.72 11.60
CA GLY A 31 -1.24 8.67 12.59
C GLY A 31 -1.15 7.37 13.38
N ALA A 32 -2.08 6.45 13.19
CA ALA A 32 -2.01 5.11 13.75
C ALA A 32 -0.89 4.31 13.10
N THR A 33 -0.40 3.29 13.81
CA THR A 33 0.53 2.32 13.22
C THR A 33 -0.24 1.32 12.38
N PHE A 34 0.25 1.00 11.19
CA PHE A 34 -0.39 0.06 10.28
C PHE A 34 0.61 -0.87 9.59
N THR A 35 0.09 -1.95 9.01
CA THR A 35 0.83 -2.85 8.13
C THR A 35 0.30 -2.70 6.71
N ILE A 36 1.04 -3.16 5.71
CA ILE A 36 0.55 -3.15 4.31
C ILE A 36 -0.62 -4.10 4.09
N ASP A 37 -0.83 -5.06 4.99
CA ASP A 37 -2.02 -5.90 4.97
C ASP A 37 -3.29 -5.10 5.28
N ALA A 38 -3.21 -3.96 5.98
CA ALA A 38 -4.35 -3.09 6.27
C ALA A 38 -4.98 -2.52 4.99
N LEU A 39 -4.18 -2.21 3.95
CA LEU A 39 -4.71 -1.71 2.67
C LEU A 39 -5.62 -2.73 1.98
N ARG A 40 -5.44 -4.02 2.26
CA ARG A 40 -6.22 -5.11 1.65
C ARG A 40 -7.46 -5.49 2.48
N GLN A 41 -7.64 -4.87 3.64
CA GLN A 41 -8.75 -5.12 4.55
C GLN A 41 -9.76 -3.96 4.46
N PRO A 42 -11.00 -4.15 4.91
CA PRO A 42 -11.93 -3.05 5.09
C PRO A 42 -11.31 -1.94 5.95
N PRO A 43 -11.50 -0.65 5.62
CA PRO A 43 -12.42 -0.14 4.58
C PRO A 43 -11.82 -0.05 3.16
N TYR A 44 -10.52 -0.25 2.98
CA TYR A 44 -9.83 0.06 1.72
C TYR A 44 -9.98 -1.00 0.64
N CYS A 45 -9.97 -2.28 1.01
CA CYS A 45 -10.17 -3.42 0.09
C CYS A 45 -9.34 -3.34 -1.21
N VAL A 46 -8.09 -2.84 -1.13
CA VAL A 46 -7.22 -2.71 -2.30
C VAL A 46 -6.88 -4.10 -2.83
N TRP A 47 -7.13 -4.30 -4.12
CA TRP A 47 -6.91 -5.56 -4.82
C TRP A 47 -5.42 -5.90 -4.90
N GLU A 48 -5.10 -7.17 -5.19
CA GLU A 48 -3.71 -7.59 -5.35
C GLU A 48 -3.16 -7.07 -6.70
N PRO A 49 -1.95 -6.48 -6.72
CA PRO A 49 -1.29 -6.07 -7.96
C PRO A 49 -0.97 -7.27 -8.84
N GLN A 50 -0.73 -7.00 -10.14
CA GLN A 50 -0.22 -7.99 -11.09
C GLN A 50 1.10 -8.65 -10.63
N HIS A 51 1.93 -7.91 -9.89
CA HIS A 51 3.20 -8.41 -9.36
C HIS A 51 3.30 -8.20 -7.84
N PRO A 52 3.65 -9.24 -7.06
CA PRO A 52 3.71 -9.15 -5.60
C PRO A 52 4.78 -8.16 -5.09
N SER A 53 5.80 -7.88 -5.90
CA SER A 53 6.83 -6.88 -5.60
C SER A 53 6.30 -5.44 -5.59
N SER A 54 5.11 -5.19 -6.15
CA SER A 54 4.54 -3.84 -6.26
C SER A 54 4.25 -3.22 -4.89
N TRP A 55 3.89 -4.02 -3.88
CA TRP A 55 3.74 -3.55 -2.50
C TRP A 55 5.06 -3.02 -1.91
N GLY A 56 6.16 -3.71 -2.21
CA GLY A 56 7.49 -3.28 -1.82
C GLY A 56 7.87 -1.96 -2.51
N ALA A 57 7.62 -1.87 -3.82
CA ALA A 57 7.87 -0.65 -4.59
C ALA A 57 7.04 0.55 -4.08
N LEU A 58 5.76 0.33 -3.75
CA LEU A 58 4.86 1.35 -3.17
C LEU A 58 5.42 1.88 -1.85
N THR A 59 5.74 1.00 -0.90
CA THR A 59 6.24 1.43 0.41
C THR A 59 7.57 2.16 0.32
N GLN A 60 8.46 1.75 -0.58
CA GLN A 60 9.72 2.45 -0.83
C GLN A 60 9.50 3.84 -1.41
N ALA A 61 8.56 3.98 -2.36
CA ALA A 61 8.21 5.28 -2.92
C ALA A 61 7.65 6.22 -1.84
N MET A 62 6.71 5.75 -1.02
CA MET A 62 6.08 6.54 0.04
C MET A 62 7.06 6.89 1.17
N LEU A 63 7.98 5.98 1.52
CA LEU A 63 9.06 6.25 2.47
C LEU A 63 10.01 7.34 1.93
N LYS A 64 10.43 7.24 0.66
CA LYS A 64 11.32 8.22 0.03
C LYS A 64 10.68 9.61 -0.05
N ALA A 65 9.37 9.65 -0.32
CA ALA A 65 8.58 10.87 -0.31
C ALA A 65 8.21 11.35 1.10
N LYS A 66 8.71 10.68 2.16
CA LYS A 66 8.48 10.99 3.58
C LYS A 66 7.02 10.94 4.00
N TYR A 67 6.15 10.19 3.31
CA TYR A 67 4.78 10.00 3.78
C TYR A 67 4.71 9.09 5.00
N ILE A 68 5.56 8.08 5.05
CA ILE A 68 5.58 7.09 6.12
C ILE A 68 7.00 6.86 6.65
N GLU A 69 7.08 6.34 7.87
CA GLU A 69 8.33 5.88 8.47
C GLU A 69 8.15 4.50 9.11
N PRO A 70 9.20 3.66 9.13
CA PRO A 70 9.16 2.39 9.84
C PRO A 70 9.22 2.64 11.35
N VAL A 71 8.33 1.98 12.11
CA VAL A 71 8.27 2.13 13.58
C VAL A 71 8.49 0.83 14.34
N GLY A 72 8.61 -0.29 13.61
CA GLY A 72 8.89 -1.59 14.20
C GLY A 72 8.43 -2.74 13.33
N PHE A 73 8.18 -3.88 13.98
CA PHE A 73 7.72 -5.10 13.35
C PHE A 73 6.60 -5.72 14.19
N THR A 74 5.70 -6.43 13.53
CA THR A 74 4.65 -7.24 14.16
C THR A 74 4.48 -8.54 13.40
N THR A 75 3.63 -9.44 13.86
CA THR A 75 3.25 -10.66 13.13
C THR A 75 2.07 -10.35 12.21
N SER A 76 2.07 -10.96 11.01
CA SER A 76 0.95 -10.81 10.07
C SER A 76 -0.32 -11.41 10.67
N SER A 77 -1.43 -10.70 10.56
CA SER A 77 -2.76 -11.19 10.92
C SER A 77 -3.38 -12.09 9.84
N ARG A 78 -2.73 -12.26 8.69
CA ARG A 78 -3.26 -13.10 7.60
C ARG A 78 -3.03 -14.57 7.84
N ALA A 79 -4.08 -15.37 7.64
CA ALA A 79 -4.03 -16.83 7.73
C ALA A 79 -3.00 -17.47 6.78
N SER A 80 -2.79 -16.89 5.58
CA SER A 80 -1.83 -17.42 4.60
C SER A 80 -0.36 -17.21 4.97
N ARG A 81 -0.08 -16.35 5.95
CA ARG A 81 1.28 -16.02 6.43
C ARG A 81 1.32 -15.94 7.95
N HIS A 82 0.53 -16.78 8.61
CA HIS A 82 0.40 -16.75 10.06
C HIS A 82 1.78 -16.92 10.71
N GLY A 83 2.16 -15.97 11.57
CA GLY A 83 3.46 -15.94 12.24
C GLY A 83 4.61 -15.29 11.46
N SER A 84 4.41 -14.86 10.20
CA SER A 84 5.44 -14.11 9.47
C SER A 84 5.60 -12.71 10.03
N VAL A 85 6.85 -12.28 10.21
CA VAL A 85 7.18 -10.91 10.62
C VAL A 85 6.87 -9.94 9.49
N VAL A 86 6.06 -8.93 9.78
CA VAL A 86 5.72 -7.82 8.88
C VAL A 86 6.13 -6.50 9.50
N ARG A 87 6.46 -5.53 8.66
CA ARG A 87 6.87 -4.19 9.11
C ARG A 87 5.66 -3.37 9.53
N LEU A 88 5.81 -2.63 10.62
CA LEU A 88 4.89 -1.58 11.05
C LEU A 88 5.34 -0.22 10.51
N TRP A 89 4.37 0.53 10.01
CA TRP A 89 4.52 1.87 9.45
C TRP A 89 3.68 2.86 10.23
N ARG A 90 4.11 4.12 10.24
CA ARG A 90 3.34 5.25 10.75
C ARG A 90 3.47 6.40 9.76
N GLY A 91 2.42 7.22 9.62
CA GLY A 91 2.53 8.45 8.85
C GLY A 91 3.42 9.49 9.53
N THR A 92 4.14 10.28 8.73
CA THR A 92 5.01 11.35 9.26
C THR A 92 4.23 12.66 9.42
N VAL A 93 4.85 13.63 10.10
CA VAL A 93 4.32 15.01 10.20
C VAL A 93 4.14 15.65 8.82
N HIS A 94 4.98 15.32 7.83
CA HIS A 94 4.89 15.90 6.48
C HIS A 94 3.56 15.62 5.79
N VAL A 95 2.98 14.44 6.00
CA VAL A 95 1.68 14.08 5.41
C VAL A 95 0.57 14.98 5.92
N ARG A 96 0.52 15.17 7.23
CA ARG A 96 -0.54 15.96 7.88
C ARG A 96 -0.49 17.42 7.49
N LEU A 97 0.69 17.95 7.18
CA LEU A 97 0.85 19.33 6.73
C LEU A 97 0.39 19.53 5.27
N GLN A 98 0.37 18.47 4.45
CA GLN A 98 -0.06 18.57 3.04
C GLN A 98 -1.57 18.47 2.84
N GLU A 99 -2.34 17.93 3.80
CA GLU A 99 -3.80 17.90 3.71
C GLU A 99 -4.49 19.16 4.26
N VAL A 100 -3.82 19.92 5.13
CA VAL A 100 -4.38 21.13 5.75
C VAL A 100 -4.16 22.38 4.88
N ALA A 101 -3.34 22.28 3.84
CA ALA A 101 -2.97 23.36 2.92
C ALA A 101 -3.79 23.31 1.62
#